data_AF-A0A9D2EQG3-F1
#
_entry.id   AF-A0A9D2EQG3-F1
#
_cell.length_a   1.000
_cell.length_b   1.000
_cell.length_c   1.000
_cell.angle_alpha   90.00
_cell.angle_beta   90.00
_cell.angle_gamma   90.00
#
_symmetry.space_group_name_H-M   'P 1'
#
loop_
_entity.id
_entity.type
_entity.pdbx_description
1 polymer ?
#
loop_
_entity_poly.entity_id
_entity_poly.type
_entity_poly.pdbx_seq_one_letter_code
_entity_poly.pdbx_strand_id
1 'polypeptide(L)'
;MSLWQHPRIMTGLCAAAVLVCAAAPAVFLTAVDTAVLGRSETVQDAYTAPTPKGEDYYILRQLTARQQQSATAYSPPTEEEETPSALKMYIGAQNSLENMVNGYEYRDTADAALQSLVDCGALSPEWAAWAADWENGTYYENYDGQTYDLGVPYYTTDSLGFVTLKRFAMEQEALYTAFSLTMDSRTGVVTQVWISAPRGNDAAPATPDEAGLRAFADQAGLENLGDWARPENSPYPNALYSLNGEALITASVNAYEYSSWTDAMGTITSPHWFLSLSLQPCAEEELPVLVP
;
A
#
# COMPACT_ATOMS: atom_id res chain seq x y z
N MET A 1 8.47 59.67 -73.73
CA MET A 1 9.80 59.10 -74.02
C MET A 1 9.68 57.59 -74.01
N SER A 2 9.92 56.94 -75.14
CA SER A 2 9.63 55.51 -75.32
C SER A 2 10.78 54.66 -74.73
N LEU A 3 10.48 53.87 -73.71
CA LEU A 3 11.42 52.92 -73.08
C LEU A 3 11.96 51.84 -74.05
N TRP A 4 11.46 51.80 -75.28
CA TRP A 4 11.87 50.88 -76.34
C TRP A 4 13.20 51.25 -77.05
N GLN A 5 13.81 52.41 -76.76
CA GLN A 5 15.07 52.83 -77.40
C GLN A 5 16.35 52.29 -76.72
N HIS A 6 16.24 51.66 -75.54
CA HIS A 6 17.41 51.16 -74.80
C HIS A 6 17.19 49.74 -74.22
N PRO A 7 17.23 48.70 -75.07
CA PRO A 7 16.93 47.32 -74.66
C PRO A 7 17.85 46.82 -73.53
N ARG A 8 19.11 47.27 -73.50
CA ARG A 8 20.08 46.92 -72.45
C ARG A 8 19.70 47.46 -71.07
N ILE A 9 19.13 48.65 -71.00
CA ILE A 9 18.71 49.30 -69.74
C ILE A 9 17.45 48.60 -69.20
N MET A 10 16.53 48.22 -70.10
CA MET A 10 15.30 47.51 -69.74
C MET A 10 15.59 46.09 -69.22
N THR A 11 16.53 45.36 -69.85
CA THR A 11 17.01 44.07 -69.30
C THR A 11 17.71 44.22 -67.96
N GLY A 12 18.47 45.29 -67.74
CA GLY A 12 19.12 45.56 -66.46
C GLY A 12 18.10 45.80 -65.33
N LEU A 13 17.03 46.56 -65.62
CA LEU A 13 15.94 46.81 -64.68
C LEU A 13 15.12 45.55 -64.38
N CYS A 14 14.81 44.72 -65.38
CA CYS A 14 14.14 43.44 -65.15
C CYS A 14 14.99 42.48 -64.31
N ALA A 15 16.29 42.37 -64.59
CA ALA A 15 17.19 41.54 -63.80
C ALA A 15 17.30 42.01 -62.34
N ALA A 16 17.37 43.33 -62.11
CA ALA A 16 17.37 43.91 -60.78
C ALA A 16 16.04 43.65 -60.03
N ALA A 17 14.89 43.80 -60.70
CA ALA A 17 13.59 43.52 -60.11
C ALA A 17 13.43 42.04 -59.73
N VAL A 18 13.90 41.12 -60.57
CA VAL A 18 13.87 39.67 -60.28
C VAL A 18 14.78 39.34 -59.10
N LEU A 19 15.97 39.93 -59.02
CA LEU A 19 16.89 39.74 -57.88
C LEU A 19 16.29 40.25 -56.56
N VAL A 20 15.62 41.39 -56.57
CA VAL A 20 14.94 41.93 -55.39
C VAL A 20 13.77 41.04 -54.97
N CYS A 21 12.95 40.58 -55.93
CA CYS A 21 11.85 39.66 -55.65
C CYS A 21 12.34 38.29 -55.15
N ALA A 22 13.48 37.80 -55.64
CA ALA A 22 14.07 36.53 -55.21
C ALA A 22 14.72 36.61 -53.81
N ALA A 23 15.23 37.79 -53.42
CA ALA A 23 15.88 38.00 -52.12
C ALA A 23 14.88 38.29 -51.00
N ALA A 24 13.68 38.80 -51.31
CA ALA A 24 12.68 39.19 -50.31
C ALA A 24 12.27 38.05 -49.34
N PRO A 25 12.04 36.80 -49.79
CA PRO A 25 11.72 35.70 -48.89
C PRO A 25 12.85 35.38 -47.92
N ALA A 26 14.11 35.40 -48.38
CA ALA A 26 15.26 35.11 -47.53
C ALA A 26 15.45 36.18 -46.44
N VAL A 27 15.33 37.46 -46.81
CA VAL A 27 15.40 38.57 -45.86
C VAL A 27 14.26 38.49 -44.85
N PHE A 28 13.04 38.23 -45.31
CA PHE A 28 11.88 38.07 -44.43
C PHE A 28 12.07 36.91 -43.44
N LEU A 29 12.53 35.75 -43.89
CA LEU A 29 12.80 34.61 -43.02
C LEU A 29 13.90 34.92 -41.99
N THR A 30 14.99 35.57 -42.39
CA THR A 30 16.04 35.96 -41.44
C THR A 30 15.56 36.99 -40.42
N ALA A 31 14.69 37.91 -40.81
CA ALA A 31 14.10 38.91 -39.91
C ALA A 31 13.08 38.30 -38.94
N VAL A 32 12.27 37.35 -39.41
CA VAL A 32 11.29 36.64 -38.56
C VAL A 32 12.00 35.69 -37.60
N ASP A 33 13.02 34.97 -38.05
CA ASP A 33 13.81 34.07 -37.20
C ASP A 33 14.49 34.83 -36.06
N THR A 34 15.12 35.98 -36.38
CA THR A 34 15.76 36.85 -35.37
C THR A 34 14.75 37.54 -34.45
N ALA A 35 13.55 37.90 -34.92
CA ALA A 35 12.57 38.63 -34.12
C ALA A 35 11.65 37.72 -33.28
N VAL A 36 11.32 36.52 -33.77
CA VAL A 36 10.25 35.67 -33.23
C VAL A 36 10.79 34.38 -32.63
N LEU A 37 11.79 33.73 -33.25
CA LEU A 37 12.24 32.40 -32.84
C LEU A 37 13.40 32.44 -31.83
N GLY A 38 14.12 33.57 -31.73
CA GLY A 38 15.20 33.77 -30.75
C GLY A 38 14.74 34.28 -29.37
N ARG A 39 13.45 34.58 -29.18
CA ARG A 39 12.89 35.04 -27.90
C ARG A 39 12.26 33.87 -27.16
N SER A 40 13.07 33.18 -26.35
CA SER A 40 12.51 32.37 -25.27
C SER A 40 11.94 33.34 -24.22
N GLU A 41 10.64 33.60 -24.25
CA GLU A 41 9.99 34.17 -23.06
C GLU A 41 10.06 33.11 -21.97
N THR A 42 10.76 33.44 -20.87
CA THR A 42 10.69 32.64 -19.65
C THR A 42 9.25 32.67 -19.19
N VAL A 43 8.56 31.53 -19.26
CA VAL A 43 7.23 31.34 -18.67
C VAL A 43 7.36 31.75 -17.20
N GLN A 44 6.78 32.90 -16.83
CA GLN A 44 7.03 33.50 -15.51
C GLN A 44 6.52 32.63 -14.37
N ASP A 45 5.47 31.85 -14.64
CA ASP A 45 4.96 30.82 -13.74
C ASP A 45 5.05 29.46 -14.44
N ALA A 46 6.23 28.85 -14.38
CA ALA A 46 6.36 27.46 -14.76
C ALA A 46 5.35 26.64 -13.94
N TYR A 47 4.54 25.81 -14.61
CA TYR A 47 3.59 24.95 -13.94
C TYR A 47 4.31 24.11 -12.88
N THR A 48 3.98 24.35 -11.62
CA THR A 48 4.40 23.50 -10.51
C THR A 48 3.30 22.48 -10.31
N ALA A 49 3.62 21.21 -10.52
CA ALA A 49 2.66 20.14 -10.28
C ALA A 49 2.23 20.18 -8.80
N PRO A 50 0.93 20.11 -8.49
CA PRO A 50 0.46 19.95 -7.13
C PRO A 50 1.12 18.73 -6.48
N THR A 51 1.63 18.89 -5.27
CA THR A 51 2.11 17.75 -4.47
C THR A 51 0.92 16.84 -4.16
N PRO A 52 0.97 15.56 -4.53
CA PRO A 52 -0.09 14.61 -4.21
C PRO A 52 -0.31 14.53 -2.70
N LYS A 53 -1.56 14.46 -2.27
CA LYS A 53 -1.93 14.30 -0.86
C LYS A 53 -2.61 12.98 -0.60
N GLY A 54 -2.60 12.52 0.65
CA GLY A 54 -3.30 11.28 1.04
C GLY A 54 -4.78 11.27 0.64
N GLU A 55 -5.45 12.42 0.72
CA GLU A 55 -6.85 12.58 0.30
C GLU A 55 -7.09 12.34 -1.21
N ASP A 56 -6.07 12.43 -2.06
CA ASP A 56 -6.19 12.13 -3.49
C ASP A 56 -6.30 10.63 -3.74
N TYR A 57 -5.77 9.80 -2.83
CA TYR A 57 -5.74 8.35 -2.95
C TYR A 57 -6.98 7.72 -2.33
N TYR A 58 -7.67 6.92 -3.14
CA TYR A 58 -8.87 6.21 -2.70
C TYR A 58 -8.62 5.35 -1.45
N ILE A 59 -7.53 4.58 -1.42
CA ILE A 59 -7.27 3.64 -0.33
C ILE A 59 -7.01 4.35 1.00
N LEU A 60 -6.27 5.45 1.00
CA LEU A 60 -5.99 6.24 2.18
C LEU A 60 -7.27 6.90 2.72
N ARG A 61 -8.10 7.49 1.84
CA ARG A 61 -9.43 7.99 2.25
C ARG A 61 -10.30 6.92 2.92
N GLN A 62 -10.32 5.70 2.37
CA GLN A 62 -11.10 4.61 2.95
C GLN A 62 -10.54 4.17 4.30
N LEU A 63 -9.22 4.08 4.43
CA LEU A 63 -8.59 3.74 5.70
C LEU A 63 -8.82 4.81 6.78
N THR A 64 -8.74 6.11 6.42
CA THR A 64 -9.07 7.21 7.34
C THR A 64 -10.52 7.16 7.79
N ALA A 65 -11.46 6.92 6.87
CA ALA A 65 -12.87 6.74 7.22
C ALA A 65 -13.08 5.53 8.15
N ARG A 66 -12.36 4.42 7.90
CA ARG A 66 -12.42 3.20 8.71
C ARG A 66 -11.92 3.43 10.13
N GLN A 67 -10.82 4.17 10.28
CA GLN A 67 -10.26 4.55 11.57
C GLN A 67 -11.24 5.44 12.36
N GLN A 68 -11.86 6.42 11.70
CA GLN A 68 -12.85 7.31 12.32
C GLN A 68 -14.12 6.56 12.76
N GLN A 69 -14.63 5.63 11.94
CA GLN A 69 -15.76 4.78 12.32
C GLN A 69 -15.43 3.92 13.56
N SER A 70 -14.21 3.38 13.60
CA SER A 70 -13.75 2.56 14.74
C SER A 70 -13.62 3.40 16.02
N ALA A 71 -13.08 4.62 15.91
CA ALA A 71 -13.00 5.56 17.04
C ALA A 71 -14.38 6.00 17.55
N THR A 72 -15.36 6.15 16.66
CA THR A 72 -16.73 6.55 17.04
C THR A 72 -17.51 5.39 17.69
N ALA A 73 -17.27 4.15 17.25
CA ALA A 73 -17.87 2.96 17.84
C ALA A 73 -17.34 2.66 19.26
N TYR A 74 -16.15 3.15 19.60
CA TYR A 74 -15.52 2.97 20.91
C TYR A 74 -15.58 4.28 21.73
N SER A 75 -16.62 4.45 22.54
CA SER A 75 -16.59 5.42 23.66
C SER A 75 -16.07 4.69 24.90
N PRO A 76 -14.82 4.92 25.34
CA PRO A 76 -14.34 4.33 26.57
C PRO A 76 -15.13 4.90 27.76
N PRO A 77 -15.38 4.10 28.83
CA PRO A 77 -15.73 4.68 30.12
C PRO A 77 -14.59 5.60 30.57
N THR A 78 -14.94 6.77 31.10
CA THR A 78 -13.97 7.69 31.69
C THR A 78 -13.26 7.00 32.86
N GLU A 79 -11.93 7.13 32.88
CA GLU A 79 -10.96 6.55 33.85
C GLU A 79 -10.39 5.18 33.44
N GLU A 80 -9.21 5.21 32.80
CA GLU A 80 -8.13 4.24 33.04
C GLU A 80 -6.79 4.90 32.65
N GLU A 81 -5.79 4.70 33.50
CA GLU A 81 -4.49 5.40 33.54
C GLU A 81 -3.70 5.31 32.22
N GLU A 82 -2.95 6.37 31.91
CA GLU A 82 -2.00 6.48 30.80
C GLU A 82 -0.90 5.40 30.87
N THR A 83 -1.21 4.18 30.44
CA THR A 83 -0.19 3.23 30.03
C THR A 83 0.43 3.70 28.72
N PRO A 84 1.78 3.74 28.59
CA PRO A 84 2.42 4.10 27.34
C PRO A 84 1.90 3.19 26.23
N SER A 85 1.40 3.81 25.15
CA SER A 85 0.80 3.20 23.97
C SER A 85 1.47 1.87 23.60
N ALA A 86 0.92 0.77 24.10
CA ALA A 86 1.23 -0.55 23.57
C ALA A 86 0.80 -0.53 22.11
N LEU A 87 1.67 -0.99 21.20
CA LEU A 87 1.37 -1.16 19.79
C LEU A 87 -0.09 -1.60 19.65
N LYS A 88 -0.95 -0.74 19.10
CA LYS A 88 -2.32 -1.13 18.75
C LYS A 88 -2.22 -2.15 17.61
N MET A 89 -1.85 -3.38 17.95
CA MET A 89 -2.03 -4.54 17.09
C MET A 89 -3.52 -4.81 17.07
N TYR A 90 -4.24 -4.15 16.16
CA TYR A 90 -5.62 -4.47 15.85
C TYR A 90 -5.64 -5.76 15.01
N ILE A 91 -5.15 -6.86 15.57
CA ILE A 91 -5.72 -8.16 15.21
C ILE A 91 -7.11 -8.05 15.80
N GLY A 92 -8.16 -8.04 14.97
CA GLY A 92 -9.53 -8.08 15.45
C GLY A 92 -9.74 -9.36 16.25
N ALA A 93 -9.36 -9.36 17.53
CA ALA A 93 -9.62 -10.40 18.51
C ALA A 93 -11.14 -10.58 18.71
N GLN A 94 -11.95 -9.65 18.18
CA GLN A 94 -13.41 -9.74 18.15
C GLN A 94 -13.96 -10.73 17.11
N ASN A 95 -13.19 -11.07 16.07
CA ASN A 95 -13.65 -12.00 15.04
C ASN A 95 -12.99 -13.37 15.26
N SER A 96 -13.54 -14.12 16.22
CA SER A 96 -13.30 -15.56 16.36
C SER A 96 -13.92 -16.30 15.16
N LEU A 97 -13.41 -17.49 14.87
CA LEU A 97 -13.95 -18.40 13.84
C LEU A 97 -15.49 -18.45 13.86
N GLU A 98 -16.08 -18.52 15.05
CA GLU A 98 -17.51 -18.66 15.28
C GLU A 98 -18.35 -17.44 14.85
N ASN A 99 -17.74 -16.24 14.86
CA ASN A 99 -18.40 -14.98 14.51
C ASN A 99 -18.17 -14.57 13.05
N MET A 100 -17.41 -15.37 12.29
CA MET A 100 -17.09 -15.09 10.90
C MET A 100 -17.92 -15.95 9.94
N VAL A 101 -18.03 -15.49 8.70
CA VAL A 101 -18.72 -16.24 7.64
C VAL A 101 -17.73 -17.17 6.96
N ASN A 102 -18.12 -18.41 6.70
CA ASN A 102 -17.29 -19.35 5.95
C ASN A 102 -17.07 -18.83 4.50
N GLY A 103 -15.82 -18.83 4.05
CA GLY A 103 -15.40 -18.25 2.77
C GLY A 103 -14.87 -19.29 1.78
N TYR A 104 -15.64 -20.34 1.46
CA TYR A 104 -15.28 -21.34 0.43
C TYR A 104 -14.73 -20.71 -0.87
N GLU A 105 -15.30 -19.59 -1.30
CA GLU A 105 -14.91 -18.87 -2.52
C GLU A 105 -13.66 -17.99 -2.38
N TYR A 106 -13.21 -17.73 -1.15
CA TYR A 106 -12.10 -16.81 -0.87
C TYR A 106 -10.74 -17.50 -0.79
N ARG A 107 -10.67 -18.83 -0.95
CA ARG A 107 -9.39 -19.55 -0.91
C ARG A 107 -8.44 -19.07 -2.02
N ASP A 108 -8.88 -19.16 -3.28
CA ASP A 108 -8.09 -18.70 -4.43
C ASP A 108 -7.77 -17.20 -4.34
N THR A 109 -8.68 -16.43 -3.73
CA THR A 109 -8.49 -14.99 -3.51
C THR A 109 -7.38 -14.71 -2.49
N ALA A 110 -7.36 -15.44 -1.38
CA ALA A 110 -6.30 -15.34 -0.37
C ALA A 110 -4.94 -15.77 -0.95
N ASP A 111 -4.91 -16.87 -1.71
CA ASP A 111 -3.71 -17.36 -2.37
C ASP A 111 -3.16 -16.34 -3.37
N ALA A 112 -4.03 -15.77 -4.21
CA ALA A 112 -3.63 -14.74 -5.17
C ALA A 112 -3.15 -13.45 -4.48
N ALA A 113 -3.79 -13.04 -3.39
CA ALA A 113 -3.38 -11.86 -2.63
C ALA A 113 -2.00 -12.05 -1.98
N LEU A 114 -1.77 -13.19 -1.31
CA LEU A 114 -0.47 -13.53 -0.73
C LEU A 114 0.61 -13.65 -1.81
N GLN A 115 0.31 -14.30 -2.93
CA GLN A 115 1.24 -14.45 -4.05
C GLN A 115 1.60 -13.10 -4.68
N SER A 116 0.63 -12.19 -4.84
CA SER A 116 0.89 -10.84 -5.34
C SER A 116 1.89 -10.08 -4.46
N LEU A 117 1.77 -10.22 -3.13
CA LEU A 117 2.73 -9.63 -2.18
C LEU A 117 4.13 -10.25 -2.29
N VAL A 118 4.21 -11.55 -2.59
CA VAL A 118 5.48 -12.23 -2.85
C VAL A 118 6.10 -11.74 -4.17
N ASP A 119 5.29 -11.64 -5.22
CA ASP A 119 5.76 -11.26 -6.56
C ASP A 119 6.27 -9.82 -6.61
N CYS A 120 5.66 -8.91 -5.84
CA CYS A 120 6.16 -7.53 -5.71
C CYS A 120 7.31 -7.40 -4.70
N GLY A 121 7.58 -8.43 -3.89
CA GLY A 121 8.64 -8.43 -2.88
C GLY A 121 8.26 -7.80 -1.53
N ALA A 122 6.98 -7.49 -1.30
CA ALA A 122 6.48 -7.02 0.00
C ALA A 122 6.45 -8.13 1.06
N LEU A 123 6.35 -9.39 0.64
CA LEU A 123 6.29 -10.57 1.51
C LEU A 123 7.29 -11.64 1.05
N SER A 124 7.96 -12.31 1.99
CA SER A 124 8.80 -13.45 1.62
C SER A 124 7.97 -14.67 1.20
N PRO A 125 8.43 -15.50 0.26
CA PRO A 125 7.73 -16.74 -0.12
C PRO A 125 7.48 -17.70 1.06
N GLU A 126 8.36 -17.72 2.06
CA GLU A 126 8.24 -18.59 3.24
C GLU A 126 6.98 -18.26 4.05
N TRP A 127 6.76 -16.98 4.36
CA TRP A 127 5.54 -16.51 5.04
C TRP A 127 4.26 -16.84 4.28
N ALA A 128 4.26 -16.65 2.96
CA ALA A 128 3.10 -17.00 2.13
C ALA A 128 2.82 -18.51 2.14
N ALA A 129 3.87 -19.34 2.08
CA ALA A 129 3.74 -20.79 2.16
C ALA A 129 3.14 -21.26 3.49
N TRP A 130 3.53 -20.67 4.62
CA TRP A 130 2.93 -20.97 5.92
C TRP A 130 1.48 -20.48 6.03
N ALA A 131 1.14 -19.32 5.46
CA ALA A 131 -0.25 -18.86 5.49
C ALA A 131 -1.19 -19.73 4.64
N ALA A 132 -0.70 -20.19 3.48
CA ALA A 132 -1.46 -20.93 2.47
C ALA A 132 -1.22 -22.45 2.50
N ASP A 133 -0.76 -23.01 3.63
CA ASP A 133 -0.56 -24.46 3.82
C ASP A 133 -1.88 -25.24 4.03
N TRP A 134 -2.85 -25.06 3.14
CA TRP A 134 -4.24 -25.52 3.33
C TRP A 134 -4.34 -27.03 3.60
N GLU A 135 -4.92 -27.39 4.74
CA GLU A 135 -5.22 -28.78 5.08
C GLU A 135 -6.68 -29.10 4.74
N ASN A 136 -6.90 -30.03 3.81
CA ASN A 136 -8.26 -30.44 3.44
C ASN A 136 -8.75 -31.55 4.39
N GLY A 137 -10.03 -31.49 4.75
CA GLY A 137 -10.66 -32.52 5.58
C GLY A 137 -10.32 -32.42 7.07
N THR A 138 -9.73 -31.31 7.50
CA THR A 138 -9.53 -30.94 8.90
C THR A 138 -10.66 -30.06 9.37
N TYR A 139 -11.25 -30.41 10.51
CA TYR A 139 -12.41 -29.72 11.07
C TYR A 139 -12.17 -29.40 12.54
N TYR A 140 -12.69 -28.26 12.98
CA TYR A 140 -12.80 -27.90 14.39
C TYR A 140 -14.26 -28.07 14.83
N GLU A 141 -14.48 -28.75 15.96
CA GLU A 141 -15.79 -28.82 16.59
C GLU A 141 -15.76 -27.97 17.86
N ASN A 142 -16.68 -27.00 17.98
CA ASN A 142 -16.78 -26.20 19.18
C ASN A 142 -17.56 -26.93 20.29
N TYR A 143 -17.65 -26.31 21.46
CA TYR A 143 -18.34 -26.86 22.62
C TYR A 143 -19.82 -27.20 22.36
N ASP A 144 -20.48 -26.45 21.48
CA ASP A 144 -21.88 -26.66 21.10
C ASP A 144 -22.08 -27.77 20.05
N GLY A 145 -21.01 -28.45 19.63
CA GLY A 145 -21.04 -29.51 18.62
C GLY A 145 -21.14 -28.98 17.18
N GLN A 146 -20.88 -27.68 16.96
CA GLN A 146 -20.83 -27.10 15.63
C GLN A 146 -19.46 -27.35 14.99
N THR A 147 -19.48 -27.85 13.77
CA THR A 147 -18.27 -28.19 13.01
C THR A 147 -17.91 -27.09 12.02
N TYR A 148 -16.63 -26.73 11.98
CA TYR A 148 -16.03 -25.70 11.13
C TYR A 148 -14.94 -26.32 10.26
N ASP A 149 -14.98 -26.07 8.95
CA ASP A 149 -13.96 -26.56 8.00
C ASP A 149 -12.72 -25.66 8.05
N LEU A 150 -11.55 -26.22 8.37
CA LEU A 150 -10.30 -25.47 8.47
C LEU A 150 -9.52 -25.43 7.14
N GLY A 151 -9.99 -26.13 6.10
CA GLY A 151 -9.43 -26.12 4.75
C GLY A 151 -9.81 -24.90 3.92
N VAL A 152 -10.54 -23.94 4.53
CA VAL A 152 -11.03 -22.71 3.89
C VAL A 152 -10.84 -21.50 4.80
N PRO A 153 -10.72 -20.29 4.21
CA PRO A 153 -10.74 -19.08 5.01
C PRO A 153 -12.16 -18.75 5.47
N TYR A 154 -12.23 -17.93 6.50
CA TYR A 154 -13.43 -17.27 7.00
C TYR A 154 -13.29 -15.78 6.76
N TYR A 155 -14.40 -15.08 6.56
CA TYR A 155 -14.37 -13.66 6.24
C TYR A 155 -15.39 -12.84 7.02
N THR A 156 -15.06 -11.56 7.14
CA THR A 156 -15.98 -10.50 7.60
C THR A 156 -15.77 -9.29 6.72
N THR A 157 -16.84 -8.56 6.45
CA THR A 157 -16.80 -7.32 5.66
C THR A 157 -17.24 -6.16 6.52
N ASP A 158 -16.54 -5.03 6.45
CA ASP A 158 -16.97 -3.81 7.10
C ASP A 158 -17.86 -2.93 6.21
N SER A 159 -18.42 -1.86 6.79
CA SER A 159 -19.34 -0.97 6.08
C SER A 159 -18.68 -0.16 4.95
N LEU A 160 -17.36 -0.10 4.91
CA LEU A 160 -16.58 0.64 3.91
C LEU A 160 -16.10 -0.27 2.77
N GLY A 161 -16.35 -1.57 2.87
CA GLY A 161 -16.02 -2.54 1.84
C GLY A 161 -14.63 -3.16 1.98
N PHE A 162 -14.00 -3.09 3.16
CA PHE A 162 -12.86 -3.96 3.44
C PHE A 162 -13.36 -5.35 3.82
N VAL A 163 -12.72 -6.36 3.24
CA VAL A 163 -12.89 -7.75 3.64
C VAL A 163 -11.66 -8.17 4.44
N THR A 164 -11.90 -8.77 5.60
CA THR A 164 -10.87 -9.41 6.42
C THR A 164 -11.05 -10.91 6.30
N LEU A 165 -10.09 -11.56 5.66
CA LEU A 165 -9.98 -13.01 5.55
C LEU A 165 -9.13 -13.52 6.71
N LYS A 166 -9.58 -14.56 7.38
CA LYS A 166 -8.79 -15.30 8.36
C LYS A 166 -8.79 -16.77 8.03
N ARG A 167 -7.65 -17.41 8.23
CA ARG A 167 -7.57 -18.86 8.26
C ARG A 167 -7.23 -19.30 9.67
N PHE A 168 -7.86 -20.39 10.06
CA PHE A 168 -7.59 -21.07 11.32
C PHE A 168 -6.98 -22.44 11.05
N ALA A 169 -6.15 -22.89 11.97
CA ALA A 169 -5.52 -24.20 11.96
C ALA A 169 -5.50 -24.76 13.38
N MET A 170 -5.15 -26.03 13.53
CA MET A 170 -5.07 -26.69 14.82
C MET A 170 -3.64 -27.11 15.14
N GLU A 171 -3.25 -26.91 16.39
CA GLU A 171 -2.05 -27.49 16.95
C GLU A 171 -2.39 -28.09 18.31
N GLN A 172 -2.04 -29.36 18.53
CA GLN A 172 -2.35 -30.08 19.79
C GLN A 172 -3.83 -29.97 20.19
N GLU A 173 -4.75 -30.13 19.22
CA GLU A 173 -6.21 -29.98 19.40
C GLU A 173 -6.69 -28.55 19.74
N ALA A 174 -5.79 -27.56 19.77
CA ALA A 174 -6.14 -26.17 20.02
C ALA A 174 -6.17 -25.34 18.73
N LEU A 175 -7.22 -24.53 18.58
CA LEU A 175 -7.41 -23.65 17.43
C LEU A 175 -6.52 -22.41 17.51
N TYR A 176 -5.74 -22.13 16.47
CA TYR A 176 -5.01 -20.88 16.32
C TYR A 176 -5.33 -20.21 14.98
N THR A 177 -5.08 -18.90 14.90
CA THR A 177 -5.19 -18.15 13.64
C THR A 177 -3.88 -18.31 12.87
N ALA A 178 -3.92 -18.90 11.68
CA ALA A 178 -2.75 -19.06 10.81
C ALA A 178 -2.44 -17.76 10.07
N PHE A 179 -3.46 -17.06 9.58
CA PHE A 179 -3.31 -15.71 9.05
C PHE A 179 -4.57 -14.87 9.21
N SER A 180 -4.38 -13.55 9.13
CA SER A 180 -5.42 -12.54 8.95
C SER A 180 -4.95 -11.57 7.86
N LEU A 181 -5.71 -11.47 6.77
CA LEU A 181 -5.44 -10.59 5.63
C LEU A 181 -6.62 -9.65 5.44
N THR A 182 -6.36 -8.35 5.43
CA THR A 182 -7.38 -7.33 5.13
C THR A 182 -7.09 -6.67 3.81
N MET A 183 -8.12 -6.59 2.96
CA MET A 183 -8.03 -5.96 1.64
C MET A 183 -9.29 -5.17 1.32
N ASP A 184 -9.17 -4.14 0.49
CA ASP A 184 -10.31 -3.43 -0.08
C ASP A 184 -10.97 -4.30 -1.15
N SER A 185 -12.26 -4.64 -0.98
CA SER A 185 -12.96 -5.57 -1.88
C SER A 185 -13.17 -5.04 -3.29
N ARG A 186 -13.05 -3.72 -3.51
CA ARG A 186 -13.24 -3.09 -4.81
C ARG A 186 -11.97 -3.15 -5.66
N THR A 187 -10.82 -2.94 -5.04
CA THR A 187 -9.53 -2.79 -5.72
C THR A 187 -8.63 -4.00 -5.56
N GLY A 188 -8.89 -4.86 -4.56
CA GLY A 188 -8.02 -5.98 -4.21
C GLY A 188 -6.74 -5.57 -3.49
N VAL A 189 -6.55 -4.28 -3.19
CA VAL A 189 -5.38 -3.76 -2.48
C VAL A 189 -5.35 -4.32 -1.07
N VAL A 190 -4.24 -4.97 -0.71
CA VAL A 190 -4.01 -5.49 0.64
C VAL A 190 -3.51 -4.34 1.52
N THR A 191 -4.14 -4.15 2.67
CA THR A 191 -3.77 -3.08 3.61
C THR A 191 -3.17 -3.62 4.89
N GLN A 192 -3.49 -4.86 5.27
CA GLN A 192 -2.95 -5.49 6.48
C GLN A 192 -2.76 -6.99 6.25
N VAL A 193 -1.63 -7.50 6.73
CA VAL A 193 -1.32 -8.93 6.77
C VAL A 193 -0.76 -9.24 8.14
N TRP A 194 -1.31 -10.26 8.77
CA TRP A 194 -0.76 -10.89 9.95
C TRP A 194 -0.69 -12.39 9.70
N ILE A 195 0.46 -13.00 9.97
CA ILE A 195 0.68 -14.44 9.76
C ILE A 195 1.33 -14.99 11.01
N SER A 196 0.86 -16.16 11.46
CA SER A 196 1.50 -16.94 12.51
C SER A 196 2.00 -18.26 11.97
N ALA A 197 3.23 -18.60 12.32
CA ALA A 197 3.86 -19.85 11.96
C ALA A 197 4.48 -20.52 13.20
N PRO A 198 4.31 -21.84 13.37
CA PRO A 198 4.99 -22.58 14.43
C PRO A 198 6.51 -22.43 14.36
N ARG A 199 7.15 -22.24 15.51
CA ARG A 199 8.59 -22.03 15.60
C ARG A 199 9.34 -23.36 15.62
N GLY A 200 9.77 -23.83 14.44
CA GLY A 200 10.63 -25.02 14.33
C GLY A 200 12.10 -24.80 14.72
N ASN A 201 12.58 -23.55 14.65
CA ASN A 201 13.93 -23.15 15.02
C ASN A 201 13.93 -21.72 15.60
N ASP A 202 14.99 -21.34 16.32
CA ASP A 202 15.10 -20.01 16.94
C ASP A 202 15.56 -18.89 15.98
N ALA A 203 15.81 -19.19 14.69
CA ALA A 203 16.13 -18.16 13.72
C ALA A 203 14.84 -17.48 13.25
N ALA A 204 14.76 -16.16 13.43
CA ALA A 204 13.61 -15.39 12.96
C ALA A 204 13.53 -15.42 11.42
N PRO A 205 12.34 -15.65 10.85
CA PRO A 205 12.12 -15.52 9.42
C PRO A 205 12.37 -14.09 8.93
N ALA A 206 12.53 -13.93 7.62
CA ALA A 206 12.76 -12.62 7.02
C ALA A 206 11.60 -11.66 7.33
N THR A 207 11.93 -10.47 7.83
CA THR A 207 10.98 -9.35 7.95
C THR A 207 11.07 -8.51 6.67
N PRO A 208 9.96 -7.97 6.15
CA PRO A 208 10.00 -6.97 5.09
C PRO A 208 10.94 -5.81 5.46
N ASP A 209 11.93 -5.58 4.62
CA ASP A 209 12.88 -4.47 4.75
C ASP A 209 12.33 -3.22 4.04
N GLU A 210 13.14 -2.15 3.95
CA GLU A 210 12.70 -0.91 3.28
C GLU A 210 12.21 -1.14 1.85
N ALA A 211 12.86 -2.02 1.08
CA ALA A 211 12.44 -2.32 -0.28
C ALA A 211 11.09 -3.03 -0.29
N GLY A 212 10.86 -3.97 0.63
CA GLY A 212 9.57 -4.62 0.82
C GLY A 212 8.46 -3.65 1.25
N LEU A 213 8.76 -2.69 2.13
CA LEU A 213 7.79 -1.66 2.54
C LEU A 213 7.43 -0.71 1.39
N ARG A 214 8.41 -0.34 0.55
CA ARG A 214 8.16 0.44 -0.68
C ARG A 214 7.30 -0.36 -1.66
N ALA A 215 7.61 -1.64 -1.90
CA ALA A 215 6.77 -2.51 -2.72
C ALA A 215 5.33 -2.64 -2.18
N PHE A 216 5.15 -2.63 -0.85
CA PHE A 216 3.83 -2.62 -0.22
C PHE A 216 3.08 -1.29 -0.41
N ALA A 217 3.79 -0.17 -0.48
CA ALA A 217 3.22 1.13 -0.87
C ALA A 217 2.83 1.14 -2.36
N ASP A 218 3.69 0.60 -3.22
CA ASP A 218 3.51 0.57 -4.67
C ASP A 218 2.31 -0.30 -5.06
N GLN A 219 2.09 -1.46 -4.41
CA GLN A 219 0.87 -2.27 -4.67
C GLN A 219 -0.42 -1.55 -4.27
N ALA A 220 -0.34 -0.59 -3.34
CA ALA A 220 -1.46 0.28 -2.97
C ALA A 220 -1.59 1.52 -3.87
N GLY A 221 -0.71 1.67 -4.87
CA GLY A 221 -0.65 2.81 -5.79
C GLY A 221 -0.15 4.10 -5.13
N LEU A 222 0.68 4.00 -4.09
CA LEU A 222 1.14 5.12 -3.27
C LEU A 222 2.58 5.58 -3.59
N GLU A 223 3.17 5.08 -4.67
CA GLU A 223 4.54 5.40 -5.09
C GLU A 223 4.73 6.90 -5.39
N ASN A 224 3.66 7.54 -5.90
CA ASN A 224 3.68 8.93 -6.32
C ASN A 224 3.61 9.94 -5.15
N LEU A 225 3.43 9.49 -3.90
CA LEU A 225 3.60 10.35 -2.72
C LEU A 225 5.05 10.84 -2.59
N GLY A 226 6.01 10.00 -2.99
CA GLY A 226 7.43 10.36 -3.20
C GLY A 226 8.26 10.66 -1.95
N ASP A 227 7.64 10.78 -0.78
CA ASP A 227 8.28 11.23 0.47
C ASP A 227 8.41 10.12 1.54
N TRP A 228 8.20 8.86 1.15
CA TRP A 228 8.34 7.71 2.04
C TRP A 228 9.75 7.64 2.66
N ALA A 229 9.82 7.82 3.97
CA ALA A 229 11.05 7.81 4.75
C ALA A 229 10.87 7.07 6.08
N ARG A 230 11.97 6.56 6.65
CA ARG A 230 11.93 5.96 7.98
C ARG A 230 11.63 7.04 9.03
N PRO A 231 10.60 6.89 9.88
CA PRO A 231 10.31 7.85 10.94
C PRO A 231 11.44 7.87 11.99
N GLU A 232 11.78 9.07 12.47
CA GLU A 232 12.79 9.24 13.52
C GLU A 232 12.30 8.62 14.84
N ASN A 233 13.22 8.00 15.60
CA ASN A 233 12.93 7.38 16.91
C ASN A 233 11.75 6.39 16.92
N SER A 234 11.48 5.75 15.79
CA SER A 234 10.38 4.79 15.68
C SER A 234 10.57 3.57 16.58
N PRO A 235 9.53 3.10 17.31
CA PRO A 235 9.56 1.83 18.03
C PRO A 235 9.51 0.63 17.07
N TYR A 236 9.17 0.85 15.80
CA TYR A 236 9.10 -0.20 14.80
C TYR A 236 10.49 -0.46 14.21
N PRO A 237 10.91 -1.73 14.10
CA PRO A 237 12.19 -2.08 13.49
C PRO A 237 12.21 -1.69 12.01
N ASN A 238 11.11 -1.92 11.29
CA ASN A 238 10.92 -1.53 9.89
C ASN A 238 9.64 -0.71 9.77
N ALA A 239 9.78 0.56 9.37
CA ALA A 239 8.65 1.44 9.11
C ALA A 239 8.99 2.49 8.05
N LEU A 240 7.99 2.89 7.28
CA LEU A 240 8.03 4.01 6.36
C LEU A 240 6.82 4.92 6.59
N TYR A 241 7.08 6.21 6.69
CA TYR A 241 6.09 7.25 6.85
C TYR A 241 6.12 8.19 5.64
N SER A 242 4.94 8.63 5.22
CA SER A 242 4.73 9.69 4.23
C SER A 242 3.97 10.82 4.90
N LEU A 243 4.56 12.01 4.92
CA LEU A 243 3.92 13.24 5.41
C LEU A 243 2.83 13.70 4.44
N ASN A 244 3.09 13.62 3.13
CA ASN A 244 2.13 13.93 2.08
C ASN A 244 0.88 13.04 2.17
N GLY A 245 1.09 11.76 2.49
CA GLY A 245 0.04 10.76 2.61
C GLY A 245 -0.66 10.72 3.96
N GLU A 246 -0.06 11.32 5.00
CA GLU A 246 -0.41 11.04 6.41
C GLU A 246 -0.58 9.54 6.65
N ALA A 247 0.42 8.77 6.21
CA ALA A 247 0.33 7.32 6.11
C ALA A 247 1.59 6.66 6.67
N LEU A 248 1.39 5.59 7.45
CA LEU A 248 2.45 4.80 8.06
C LEU A 248 2.33 3.35 7.59
N ILE A 249 3.44 2.83 7.06
CA ILE A 249 3.63 1.42 6.79
C ILE A 249 4.58 0.86 7.85
N THR A 250 4.21 -0.25 8.48
CA THR A 250 5.05 -0.94 9.47
C THR A 250 5.17 -2.40 9.14
N ALA A 251 6.34 -2.97 9.42
CA ALA A 251 6.54 -4.41 9.46
C ALA A 251 7.31 -4.84 10.70
N SER A 252 6.91 -5.98 11.26
CA SER A 252 7.62 -6.61 12.37
C SER A 252 7.47 -8.12 12.31
N VAL A 253 8.55 -8.81 12.69
CA VAL A 253 8.51 -10.24 13.02
C VAL A 253 8.94 -10.36 14.48
N ASN A 254 8.12 -11.01 15.30
CA ASN A 254 8.47 -11.25 16.70
C ASN A 254 8.10 -12.69 17.09
N ALA A 255 8.84 -13.23 18.04
CA ALA A 255 8.46 -14.46 18.69
C ALA A 255 7.29 -14.19 19.63
N TYR A 256 6.36 -15.12 19.71
CA TYR A 256 5.34 -15.14 20.74
C TYR A 256 5.05 -16.57 21.17
N GLU A 257 4.48 -16.71 22.36
CA GLU A 257 4.00 -18.00 22.84
C GLU A 257 2.49 -18.04 22.57
N TYR A 258 2.08 -18.90 21.65
CA TYR A 258 0.67 -19.25 21.51
C TYR A 258 0.26 -20.00 22.77
N SER A 259 -0.87 -19.61 23.35
CA SER A 259 -1.47 -20.30 24.48
C SER A 259 -2.95 -20.50 24.24
N SER A 260 -3.41 -21.70 24.56
CA SER A 260 -4.83 -22.04 24.54
C SER A 260 -5.12 -23.08 25.61
N TRP A 261 -6.40 -23.42 25.75
CA TRP A 261 -6.87 -24.41 26.70
C TRP A 261 -7.79 -25.40 26.02
N THR A 262 -7.59 -26.69 26.28
CA THR A 262 -8.48 -27.77 25.83
C THR A 262 -8.86 -28.66 27.01
N ASP A 263 -10.05 -29.27 26.95
CA ASP A 263 -10.51 -30.21 27.98
C ASP A 263 -9.59 -31.44 28.11
N ALA A 264 -9.00 -31.88 26.99
CA ALA A 264 -8.17 -33.08 26.93
C ALA A 264 -6.76 -32.88 27.49
N MET A 265 -6.15 -31.71 27.27
CA MET A 265 -4.74 -31.46 27.57
C MET A 265 -4.49 -30.33 28.57
N GLY A 266 -5.53 -29.59 28.97
CA GLY A 266 -5.40 -28.41 29.81
C GLY A 266 -4.78 -27.24 29.05
N THR A 267 -3.95 -26.44 29.72
CA THR A 267 -3.24 -25.34 29.06
C THR A 267 -2.15 -25.88 28.15
N ILE A 268 -2.27 -25.57 26.87
CA ILE A 268 -1.25 -25.83 25.85
C ILE A 268 -0.54 -24.53 25.57
N THR A 269 0.78 -24.61 25.40
CA THR A 269 1.56 -23.53 24.82
C THR A 269 2.47 -24.03 23.72
N SER A 270 2.70 -23.16 22.73
CA SER A 270 3.57 -23.44 21.60
C SER A 270 4.34 -22.18 21.18
N PRO A 271 5.64 -22.26 20.90
CA PRO A 271 6.40 -21.13 20.40
C PRO A 271 6.06 -20.87 18.93
N HIS A 272 5.74 -19.62 18.60
CA HIS A 272 5.44 -19.20 17.23
C HIS A 272 6.26 -17.97 16.85
N TRP A 273 6.42 -17.78 15.55
CA TRP A 273 6.71 -16.48 14.96
C TRP A 273 5.41 -15.84 14.51
N PHE A 274 5.28 -14.53 14.69
CA PHE A 274 4.29 -13.77 13.93
C PHE A 274 4.95 -12.71 13.07
N LEU A 275 4.40 -12.52 11.86
CA LEU A 275 4.62 -11.37 11.00
C LEU A 275 3.42 -10.44 11.14
N SER A 276 3.68 -9.14 11.22
CA SER A 276 2.69 -8.10 10.98
C SER A 276 3.23 -7.14 9.92
N LEU A 277 2.44 -6.87 8.89
CA LEU A 277 2.67 -5.88 7.85
C LEU A 277 1.39 -5.06 7.68
N SER A 278 1.46 -3.74 7.82
CA SER A 278 0.25 -2.90 7.80
C SER A 278 0.50 -1.55 7.17
N LEU A 279 -0.52 -1.05 6.48
CA LEU A 279 -0.68 0.33 6.02
C LEU A 279 -1.83 0.95 6.81
N GLN A 280 -1.58 2.08 7.45
CA GLN A 280 -2.59 2.80 8.21
C GLN A 280 -2.46 4.32 8.04
N PRO A 281 -3.57 5.07 8.19
CA PRO A 281 -3.50 6.51 8.33
C PRO A 281 -2.81 6.85 9.65
N CYS A 282 -1.97 7.89 9.63
CA CYS A 282 -1.22 8.36 10.78
C CYS A 282 -0.89 9.83 10.56
N ALA A 283 -1.47 10.71 11.36
CA ALA A 283 -1.03 12.10 11.38
C ALA A 283 0.40 12.18 11.94
N GLU A 284 1.13 13.26 11.63
CA GLU A 284 2.51 13.44 12.11
C GLU A 284 2.57 13.44 13.64
N GLU A 285 1.57 14.03 14.30
CA GLU A 285 1.50 14.11 15.76
C GLU A 285 1.17 12.76 16.43
N GLU A 286 0.65 11.81 15.66
CA GLU A 286 0.27 10.47 16.13
C GLU A 286 1.40 9.44 15.94
N LEU A 287 2.53 9.85 15.35
CA LEU A 287 3.66 8.97 15.09
C LEU A 287 4.16 8.34 16.39
N PRO A 288 4.22 6.99 16.46
CA PRO A 288 4.79 6.32 17.63
C PRO A 288 6.27 6.66 17.75
N VAL A 289 6.65 7.21 18.89
CA VAL A 289 8.03 7.57 19.22
C VAL A 289 8.48 6.83 20.46
N LEU A 290 9.72 6.32 20.45
CA LEU A 290 10.40 5.88 21.66
C LEU A 290 10.68 7.10 22.52
N VAL A 291 10.08 7.15 23.72
CA VAL A 291 10.43 8.15 24.73
C VAL A 291 11.88 7.87 25.16
N PRO A 292 12.78 8.87 25.12
CA PRO A 292 14.19 8.69 25.48
C PRO A 292 14.42 8.36 26.96
#